data_AF-A0A7V3RNW2-F1
#
_entry.id   AF-A0A7V3RNW2-F1
#
_cell.length_a   1.000
_cell.length_b   1.000
_cell.length_c   1.000
_cell.angle_alpha   90.00
_cell.angle_beta   90.00
_cell.angle_gamma   90.00
#
_symmetry.space_group_name_H-M   'P 1'
#
loop_
_entity.id
_entity.type
_entity.pdbx_description
1 polymer ?
#
loop_
_entity_poly.entity_id
_entity_poly.type
_entity_poly.pdbx_seq_one_letter_code
_entity_poly.pdbx_strand_id
1 'polypeptide(L)'
;MDESTQTKTIAEFAEGLSVTQTANGDGLTLTIAFRHSADAILHWGLSRRVGGGWERPPESVWPQGTKAADAGAVRTPFTGGGRKEVTIHLDSPNSWRCLAFVVYSPQENRWIKNGGKDFLVPLLRGGGRSPEEALAAWLGQEEATRQTYTLDSGERLAAAVQKTPQGVRVRLVCDAAGPLVLHWGLAWRSRYEWQAPPEPYRPQGTTLADDKAARTPFTDRDGLHYLELYFPKPAEGPGPRGLCFVLHQAEGGWLKSSGKDLFLPLFETEGDARLAAANLTCLAEEIIAAEMGAGSWTLMHRFNLCHDLLGKARGDAEALALLFVWLRYSAIRQLDWQRRYNTKPRELSHAQQRLTTRLANVWREATDASPLGCRFWARQMLTTLGRGGDGQRVRDEILHIMHRNNLKEAAGHFIEEWHQKLHNNTTPDDVVICQAYLAFLRSNGDVAVFYRTLEQGGVTRARLHSFERPIKTDPVFFADRKDALIGEFEHFLSILKSVHAGTDLDSAVAAARGRLDGELNRQLDALLALRSQPRNVLALADAVVSLRAGLAKVMTATHDDAALRDLLFLDLALEECLRAAVERQNVSQLQRDDLAALIQAVLRNLRLTIPSPELAICADHWS
;
A
#
# COMPACT_ATOMS: atom_id res chain seq x y z
N MET A 1 -52.68 -9.55 -8.59
CA MET A 1 -51.25 -9.59 -8.26
C MET A 1 -50.58 -9.18 -9.56
N ASP A 2 -50.34 -7.88 -9.74
CA ASP A 2 -49.80 -7.36 -11.00
C ASP A 2 -48.32 -7.72 -11.07
N GLU A 3 -47.95 -8.59 -12.00
CA GLU A 3 -46.57 -8.75 -12.42
C GLU A 3 -46.10 -7.42 -13.00
N SER A 4 -45.19 -6.75 -12.28
CA SER A 4 -44.66 -5.45 -12.71
C SER A 4 -43.86 -5.63 -13.99
N THR A 5 -44.50 -5.36 -15.13
CA THR A 5 -43.83 -5.27 -16.42
C THR A 5 -42.85 -4.10 -16.39
N GLN A 6 -41.54 -4.39 -16.43
CA GLN A 6 -40.51 -3.36 -16.41
C GLN A 6 -40.04 -3.10 -17.84
N THR A 7 -40.53 -2.00 -18.43
CA THR A 7 -40.07 -1.51 -19.73
C THR A 7 -39.00 -0.45 -19.53
N LYS A 8 -37.82 -0.65 -20.11
CA LYS A 8 -36.72 0.32 -20.09
C LYS A 8 -36.22 0.56 -21.51
N THR A 9 -36.16 1.83 -21.91
CA THR A 9 -35.36 2.25 -23.08
C THR A 9 -33.90 2.24 -22.66
N ILE A 10 -33.07 1.40 -23.29
CA ILE A 10 -31.71 1.14 -22.80
C ILE A 10 -30.65 1.91 -23.59
N ALA A 11 -30.90 2.17 -24.87
CA ALA A 11 -30.02 3.01 -25.67
C ALA A 11 -30.76 3.65 -26.84
N GLU A 12 -30.52 4.94 -27.04
CA GLU A 12 -30.74 5.63 -28.31
C GLU A 12 -29.37 5.87 -28.94
N PHE A 13 -29.20 5.44 -30.17
CA PHE A 13 -27.97 5.56 -30.93
C PHE A 13 -28.16 6.55 -32.09
N ALA A 14 -27.05 6.98 -32.68
CA ALA A 14 -27.07 7.80 -33.89
C ALA A 14 -27.86 7.12 -35.03
N GLU A 15 -28.31 7.92 -36.00
CA GLU A 15 -29.04 7.44 -37.19
C GLU A 15 -30.41 6.79 -36.91
N GLY A 16 -31.07 7.16 -35.79
CA GLY A 16 -32.46 6.77 -35.53
C GLY A 16 -32.64 5.31 -35.06
N LEU A 17 -31.57 4.70 -34.56
CA LEU A 17 -31.55 3.36 -33.97
C LEU A 17 -31.83 3.44 -32.46
N SER A 18 -32.74 2.60 -31.96
CA SER A 18 -32.99 2.48 -30.53
C SER A 18 -33.23 1.03 -30.11
N VAL A 19 -32.91 0.71 -28.86
CA VAL A 19 -33.16 -0.61 -28.28
C VAL A 19 -33.96 -0.46 -26.99
N THR A 20 -35.11 -1.10 -26.96
CA THR A 20 -36.00 -1.20 -25.79
C THR A 20 -36.01 -2.63 -25.28
N GLN A 21 -35.98 -2.78 -23.96
CA GLN A 21 -36.11 -4.06 -23.31
C GLN A 21 -37.34 -4.07 -22.41
N THR A 22 -38.10 -5.15 -22.50
CA THR A 22 -39.26 -5.41 -21.65
C THR A 22 -39.07 -6.78 -21.01
N ALA A 23 -38.94 -6.79 -19.69
CA ALA A 23 -38.88 -8.02 -18.91
C ALA A 23 -40.24 -8.30 -18.28
N ASN A 24 -40.71 -9.55 -18.41
CA ASN A 24 -41.90 -10.09 -17.73
C ASN A 24 -41.54 -11.45 -17.08
N GLY A 25 -42.50 -12.06 -16.37
CA GLY A 25 -42.29 -13.36 -15.69
C GLY A 25 -41.86 -14.48 -16.64
N ASP A 26 -42.28 -14.41 -17.90
CA ASP A 26 -42.06 -15.44 -18.93
C ASP A 26 -40.75 -15.26 -19.74
N GLY A 27 -40.11 -14.08 -19.72
CA GLY A 27 -38.93 -13.84 -20.55
C GLY A 27 -38.46 -12.39 -20.67
N LEU A 28 -37.48 -12.19 -21.54
CA LEU A 28 -36.99 -10.89 -21.96
C LEU A 28 -37.32 -10.65 -23.43
N THR A 29 -38.04 -9.57 -23.72
CA THR A 29 -38.30 -9.12 -25.09
C THR A 29 -37.41 -7.93 -25.42
N LEU A 30 -36.66 -8.06 -26.51
CA LEU A 30 -35.79 -7.02 -27.06
C LEU A 30 -36.42 -6.46 -28.33
N THR A 31 -36.67 -5.16 -28.38
CA THR A 31 -37.13 -4.48 -29.59
C THR A 31 -36.05 -3.54 -30.08
N ILE A 32 -35.49 -3.84 -31.25
CA ILE A 32 -34.53 -2.99 -31.96
C ILE A 32 -35.31 -2.24 -33.02
N ALA A 33 -35.40 -0.92 -32.89
CA ALA A 33 -36.08 -0.05 -33.83
C ALA A 33 -35.09 0.77 -34.63
N PHE A 34 -35.31 0.90 -35.93
CA PHE A 34 -34.47 1.66 -36.85
C PHE A 34 -35.35 2.56 -37.73
N ARG A 35 -35.19 3.89 -37.59
CA ARG A 35 -35.91 4.89 -38.38
C ARG A 35 -35.10 5.27 -39.61
N HIS A 36 -35.25 4.49 -40.67
CA HIS A 36 -34.57 4.73 -41.94
C HIS A 36 -35.44 4.30 -43.12
N SER A 37 -35.34 5.02 -44.25
CA SER A 37 -36.11 4.75 -45.47
C SER A 37 -35.60 3.51 -46.22
N ALA A 38 -34.29 3.28 -46.24
CA ALA A 38 -33.64 2.15 -46.91
C ALA A 38 -33.83 0.81 -46.18
N ASP A 39 -33.75 -0.29 -46.92
CA ASP A 39 -33.72 -1.64 -46.36
C ASP A 39 -32.49 -1.87 -45.48
N ALA A 40 -32.68 -2.60 -44.39
CA ALA A 40 -31.65 -2.81 -43.39
C ALA A 40 -31.70 -4.24 -42.86
N ILE A 41 -30.54 -4.77 -42.50
CA ILE A 41 -30.37 -6.11 -41.93
C ILE A 41 -29.67 -5.97 -40.59
N LEU A 42 -30.29 -6.49 -39.53
CA LEU A 42 -29.67 -6.65 -38.22
C LEU A 42 -28.72 -7.84 -38.27
N HIS A 43 -27.41 -7.62 -38.08
CA HIS A 43 -26.43 -8.68 -37.91
C HIS A 43 -26.05 -8.76 -36.44
N TRP A 44 -26.42 -9.85 -35.78
CA TRP A 44 -26.40 -9.93 -34.32
C TRP A 44 -25.99 -11.30 -33.79
N GLY A 45 -25.49 -11.29 -32.56
CA GLY A 45 -25.18 -12.45 -31.75
C GLY A 45 -25.46 -12.17 -30.27
N LEU A 46 -25.44 -13.21 -29.45
CA LEU A 46 -25.58 -13.10 -28.00
C LEU A 46 -24.23 -13.39 -27.33
N SER A 47 -24.05 -12.97 -26.09
CA SER A 47 -22.86 -13.31 -25.31
C SER A 47 -23.21 -13.60 -23.86
N ARG A 48 -22.48 -14.54 -23.25
CA ARG A 48 -22.57 -14.88 -21.83
C ARG A 48 -21.90 -13.86 -20.91
N ARG A 49 -21.20 -12.87 -21.46
CA ARG A 49 -20.59 -11.74 -20.71
C ARG A 49 -20.70 -10.46 -21.51
N VAL A 50 -20.79 -9.32 -20.84
CA VAL A 50 -20.76 -8.01 -21.54
C VAL A 50 -19.36 -7.81 -22.12
N GLY A 51 -19.27 -7.60 -23.44
CA GLY A 51 -17.98 -7.51 -24.16
C GLY A 51 -17.31 -8.86 -24.45
N GLY A 52 -18.02 -9.98 -24.33
CA GLY A 52 -17.55 -11.29 -24.75
C GLY A 52 -17.61 -11.53 -26.25
N GLY A 53 -17.14 -12.71 -26.67
CA GLY A 53 -17.29 -13.15 -28.05
C GLY A 53 -18.76 -13.32 -28.42
N TRP A 54 -19.07 -13.11 -29.69
CA TRP A 54 -20.42 -13.32 -30.22
C TRP A 54 -20.66 -14.83 -30.37
N GLU A 55 -21.79 -15.28 -29.84
CA GLU A 55 -22.28 -16.64 -30.02
C GLU A 55 -23.54 -16.60 -30.85
N ARG A 56 -23.64 -17.55 -31.79
CA ARG A 56 -24.85 -17.70 -32.60
C ARG A 56 -26.01 -18.09 -31.68
N PRO A 57 -27.09 -17.29 -31.61
CA PRO A 57 -28.25 -17.64 -30.81
C PRO A 57 -28.91 -18.92 -31.32
N PRO A 58 -29.58 -19.71 -30.47
CA PRO A 58 -30.32 -20.90 -30.90
C PRO A 58 -31.46 -20.52 -31.85
N GLU A 59 -31.81 -21.39 -32.79
CA GLU A 59 -32.86 -21.12 -33.79
C GLU A 59 -34.24 -20.83 -33.15
N SER A 60 -34.47 -21.30 -31.92
CA SER A 60 -35.69 -21.02 -31.16
C SER A 60 -35.94 -19.54 -30.88
N VAL A 61 -34.90 -18.70 -30.86
CA VAL A 61 -35.02 -17.26 -30.59
C VAL A 61 -34.90 -16.40 -31.85
N TRP A 62 -34.88 -17.03 -33.03
CA TRP A 62 -34.70 -16.33 -34.30
C TRP A 62 -36.02 -15.67 -34.74
N PRO A 63 -36.03 -14.34 -34.93
CA PRO A 63 -37.19 -13.69 -35.52
C PRO A 63 -37.44 -14.19 -36.96
N GLN A 64 -38.67 -14.03 -37.45
CA GLN A 64 -39.03 -14.50 -38.79
C GLN A 64 -38.12 -13.91 -39.88
N GLY A 65 -37.66 -14.75 -40.81
CA GLY A 65 -36.76 -14.35 -41.90
C GLY A 65 -35.27 -14.32 -41.52
N THR A 66 -34.91 -14.70 -40.30
CA THR A 66 -33.52 -14.79 -39.85
C THR A 66 -32.76 -15.93 -40.54
N LYS A 67 -31.50 -15.69 -40.90
CA LYS A 67 -30.59 -16.68 -41.48
C LYS A 67 -29.24 -16.67 -40.76
N ALA A 68 -28.60 -17.82 -40.65
CA ALA A 68 -27.22 -17.90 -40.17
C ALA A 68 -26.29 -17.06 -41.06
N ALA A 69 -25.39 -16.29 -40.43
CA ALA A 69 -24.38 -15.51 -41.14
C ALA A 69 -23.00 -16.19 -41.06
N ASP A 70 -22.59 -16.56 -39.85
CA ASP A 70 -21.33 -17.25 -39.55
C ASP A 70 -21.47 -17.97 -38.19
N ALA A 71 -20.39 -18.58 -37.68
CA ALA A 71 -20.42 -19.36 -36.44
C ALA A 71 -20.83 -18.57 -35.18
N GLY A 72 -20.71 -17.24 -35.19
CA GLY A 72 -21.02 -16.36 -34.06
C GLY A 72 -22.26 -15.48 -34.25
N ALA A 73 -22.83 -15.40 -35.46
CA ALA A 73 -23.86 -14.42 -35.77
C ALA A 73 -24.97 -14.91 -36.71
N VAL A 74 -26.11 -14.23 -36.62
CA VAL A 74 -27.26 -14.38 -37.51
C VAL A 74 -27.63 -13.04 -38.14
N ARG A 75 -28.45 -13.08 -39.19
CA ARG A 75 -28.94 -11.89 -39.92
C ARG A 75 -30.45 -11.90 -39.97
N THR A 76 -31.07 -10.84 -39.49
CA THR A 76 -32.52 -10.65 -39.47
C THR A 76 -32.89 -9.40 -40.26
N PRO A 77 -33.74 -9.48 -41.30
CA PRO A 77 -34.20 -8.30 -42.01
C PRO A 77 -35.12 -7.46 -41.12
N PHE A 78 -34.95 -6.14 -41.17
CA PHE A 78 -35.88 -5.22 -40.54
C PHE A 78 -37.20 -5.16 -41.31
N THR A 79 -38.34 -5.30 -40.63
CA THR A 79 -39.68 -5.26 -41.23
C THR A 79 -40.45 -4.01 -40.80
N GLY A 80 -41.20 -3.37 -41.71
CA GLY A 80 -42.06 -2.21 -41.44
C GLY A 80 -41.92 -1.04 -42.43
N GLY A 81 -42.89 -0.11 -42.42
CA GLY A 81 -42.88 1.13 -43.21
C GLY A 81 -42.61 2.36 -42.33
N GLY A 82 -41.48 3.05 -42.55
CA GLY A 82 -41.07 4.24 -41.80
C GLY A 82 -40.21 3.94 -40.57
N ARG A 83 -40.78 3.32 -39.53
CA ARG A 83 -40.05 2.79 -38.36
C ARG A 83 -40.00 1.27 -38.49
N LYS A 84 -38.81 0.72 -38.77
CA LYS A 84 -38.64 -0.73 -38.95
C LYS A 84 -38.19 -1.35 -37.63
N GLU A 85 -38.69 -2.52 -37.28
CA GLU A 85 -38.39 -3.16 -35.99
C GLU A 85 -38.01 -4.63 -36.16
N VAL A 86 -37.14 -5.10 -35.27
CA VAL A 86 -36.84 -6.51 -35.04
C VAL A 86 -37.09 -6.80 -33.57
N THR A 87 -37.90 -7.82 -33.30
CA THR A 87 -38.23 -8.26 -31.94
C THR A 87 -37.62 -9.63 -31.69
N ILE A 88 -36.81 -9.73 -30.63
CA ILE A 88 -36.17 -10.98 -30.20
C ILE A 88 -36.76 -11.34 -28.83
N HIS A 89 -37.19 -12.60 -28.69
CA HIS A 89 -37.71 -13.14 -27.43
C HIS A 89 -36.70 -14.12 -26.85
N LEU A 90 -36.32 -13.92 -25.59
CA LEU A 90 -35.46 -14.80 -24.83
C LEU A 90 -36.26 -15.36 -23.65
N ASP A 91 -36.41 -16.67 -23.57
CA ASP A 91 -37.14 -17.33 -22.48
C ASP A 91 -36.48 -17.05 -21.12
N SER A 92 -37.27 -17.09 -20.04
CA SER A 92 -36.74 -17.07 -18.66
C SER A 92 -36.76 -18.50 -18.08
N PRO A 93 -35.69 -18.96 -17.40
CA PRO A 93 -34.39 -18.30 -17.25
C PRO A 93 -33.54 -18.43 -18.53
N ASN A 94 -32.81 -17.37 -18.88
CA ASN A 94 -31.73 -17.45 -19.88
C ASN A 94 -30.40 -17.01 -19.28
N SER A 95 -29.34 -17.47 -19.92
CA SER A 95 -27.95 -17.27 -19.49
C SER A 95 -27.21 -16.22 -20.31
N TRP A 96 -27.91 -15.56 -21.24
CA TRP A 96 -27.36 -14.50 -22.06
C TRP A 96 -27.24 -13.20 -21.24
N ARG A 97 -26.12 -12.49 -21.39
CA ARG A 97 -25.83 -11.27 -20.65
C ARG A 97 -25.74 -10.03 -21.54
N CYS A 98 -25.52 -10.22 -22.84
CA CYS A 98 -25.39 -9.11 -23.78
C CYS A 98 -25.93 -9.49 -25.17
N LEU A 99 -26.65 -8.56 -25.80
CA LEU A 99 -26.89 -8.55 -27.24
C LEU A 99 -25.78 -7.71 -27.89
N ALA A 100 -25.06 -8.31 -28.84
CA ALA A 100 -24.09 -7.61 -29.67
C ALA A 100 -24.60 -7.56 -31.11
N PHE A 101 -24.57 -6.38 -31.74
CA PHE A 101 -25.06 -6.25 -33.11
C PHE A 101 -24.44 -5.10 -33.90
N VAL A 102 -24.61 -5.15 -35.22
CA VAL A 102 -24.40 -4.06 -36.17
C VAL A 102 -25.54 -4.08 -37.20
N VAL A 103 -25.78 -2.96 -37.88
CA VAL A 103 -26.82 -2.88 -38.92
C VAL A 103 -26.16 -2.74 -40.28
N TYR A 104 -26.56 -3.56 -41.25
CA TYR A 104 -26.10 -3.50 -42.63
C TYR A 104 -27.16 -2.88 -43.52
N SER A 105 -26.79 -1.85 -44.29
CA SER A 105 -27.62 -1.22 -45.33
C SER A 105 -27.18 -1.75 -46.70
N PRO A 106 -27.95 -2.64 -47.36
CA PRO A 106 -27.57 -3.20 -48.66
C PRO A 106 -27.53 -2.16 -49.78
N GLN A 107 -28.39 -1.15 -49.73
CA GLN A 107 -28.49 -0.11 -50.75
C GLN A 107 -27.27 0.82 -50.76
N GLU A 108 -26.72 1.10 -49.57
CA GLU A 108 -25.52 1.94 -49.38
C GLU A 108 -24.23 1.11 -49.32
N ASN A 109 -24.35 -0.23 -49.30
CA ASN A 109 -23.24 -1.16 -49.02
C ASN A 109 -22.44 -0.75 -47.76
N ARG A 110 -23.16 -0.35 -46.70
CA ARG A 110 -22.58 0.28 -45.50
C ARG A 110 -22.96 -0.46 -44.22
N TRP A 111 -22.01 -0.52 -43.28
CA TRP A 111 -22.24 -0.99 -41.91
C TRP A 111 -22.40 0.19 -40.96
N ILE A 112 -23.51 0.21 -40.24
CA ILE A 112 -23.79 1.15 -39.16
C ILE A 112 -23.27 0.53 -37.87
N LYS A 113 -22.36 1.27 -37.21
CA LYS A 113 -21.60 0.86 -36.02
C LYS A 113 -21.59 1.97 -34.98
N ASN A 114 -21.36 1.62 -33.72
CA ASN A 114 -21.21 2.57 -32.62
C ASN A 114 -19.80 3.19 -32.60
N GLY A 115 -19.59 4.27 -33.36
CA GLY A 115 -18.28 4.95 -33.40
C GLY A 115 -17.14 4.03 -33.86
N GLY A 116 -17.43 3.15 -34.83
CA GLY A 116 -16.50 2.14 -35.35
C GLY A 116 -16.48 0.79 -34.62
N LYS A 117 -17.20 0.66 -33.49
CA LYS A 117 -17.35 -0.58 -32.71
C LYS A 117 -18.76 -1.16 -32.83
N ASP A 118 -18.93 -2.39 -32.39
CA ASP A 118 -20.24 -3.04 -32.37
C ASP A 118 -21.15 -2.42 -31.31
N PHE A 119 -22.46 -2.47 -31.52
CA PHE A 119 -23.44 -2.10 -30.49
C PHE A 119 -23.48 -3.22 -29.44
N LEU A 120 -23.22 -2.87 -28.18
CA LEU A 120 -23.28 -3.78 -27.05
C LEU A 120 -24.42 -3.34 -26.13
N VAL A 121 -25.43 -4.18 -25.98
CA VAL A 121 -26.60 -3.91 -25.13
C VAL A 121 -26.63 -4.94 -24.01
N PRO A 122 -26.36 -4.54 -22.75
CA PRO A 122 -26.55 -5.40 -21.59
C PRO A 122 -28.01 -5.82 -21.47
N LEU A 123 -28.26 -7.10 -21.21
CA LEU A 123 -29.61 -7.65 -21.09
C LEU A 123 -30.15 -7.49 -19.66
N LEU A 124 -31.39 -7.04 -19.53
CA LEU A 124 -32.12 -7.03 -18.25
C LEU A 124 -32.31 -8.47 -17.80
N ARG A 125 -32.11 -8.72 -16.50
CA ARG A 125 -32.48 -10.00 -15.92
C ARG A 125 -33.99 -10.02 -15.71
N GLY A 126 -34.68 -10.99 -16.31
CA GLY A 126 -36.07 -11.25 -15.97
C GLY A 126 -36.15 -11.71 -14.52
N GLY A 127 -36.84 -10.96 -13.67
CA GLY A 127 -37.52 -11.35 -12.42
C GLY A 127 -36.84 -12.27 -11.38
N GLY A 128 -35.59 -12.68 -11.55
CA GLY A 128 -34.90 -13.59 -10.63
C GLY A 128 -34.55 -12.87 -9.32
N ARG A 129 -34.71 -13.57 -8.19
CA ARG A 129 -34.30 -13.06 -6.87
C ARG A 129 -32.84 -12.63 -6.92
N SER A 130 -32.53 -11.48 -6.34
CA SER A 130 -31.13 -11.09 -6.16
C SER A 130 -30.41 -12.08 -5.22
N PRO A 131 -29.08 -12.19 -5.26
CA PRO A 131 -28.34 -12.98 -4.27
C PRO A 131 -28.70 -12.63 -2.83
N GLU A 132 -29.01 -11.37 -2.53
CA GLU A 132 -29.43 -10.90 -1.21
C GLU A 132 -30.81 -11.40 -0.83
N GLU A 133 -31.77 -11.35 -1.76
CA GLU A 133 -33.14 -11.84 -1.56
C GLU A 133 -33.15 -13.37 -1.41
N ALA A 134 -32.38 -14.06 -2.24
CA ALA A 134 -32.18 -15.49 -2.17
C ALA A 134 -31.54 -15.91 -0.84
N LEU A 135 -30.50 -15.21 -0.40
CA LEU A 135 -29.86 -15.46 0.89
C LEU A 135 -30.81 -15.15 2.06
N ALA A 136 -31.57 -14.06 2.00
CA ALA A 136 -32.54 -13.71 3.03
C ALA A 136 -33.66 -14.78 3.13
N ALA A 137 -34.15 -15.27 1.98
CA ALA A 137 -35.12 -16.35 1.94
C ALA A 137 -34.52 -17.67 2.49
N TRP A 138 -33.26 -17.96 2.19
CA TRP A 138 -32.56 -19.15 2.68
C TRP A 138 -32.30 -19.09 4.19
N LEU A 139 -31.99 -17.92 4.74
CA LEU A 139 -31.84 -17.71 6.19
C LEU A 139 -33.18 -17.77 6.94
N GLY A 140 -34.27 -17.33 6.31
CA GLY A 140 -35.56 -17.19 7.00
C GLY A 140 -35.46 -16.21 8.18
N GLN A 141 -35.79 -16.68 9.38
CA GLN A 141 -35.76 -15.91 10.63
C GLN A 141 -34.43 -16.05 11.40
N GLU A 142 -33.44 -16.73 10.83
CA GLU A 142 -32.16 -16.95 11.51
C GLU A 142 -31.33 -15.66 11.59
N GLU A 143 -30.85 -15.32 12.79
CA GLU A 143 -29.92 -14.21 13.00
C GLU A 143 -28.54 -14.53 12.42
N ALA A 144 -28.05 -13.66 11.54
CA ALA A 144 -26.75 -13.79 10.91
C ALA A 144 -26.18 -12.41 10.51
N THR A 145 -24.86 -12.26 10.58
CA THR A 145 -24.17 -11.11 10.02
C THR A 145 -24.13 -11.25 8.50
N ARG A 146 -24.70 -10.27 7.78
CA ARG A 146 -24.82 -10.31 6.32
C ARG A 146 -23.83 -9.33 5.69
N GLN A 147 -23.20 -9.75 4.59
CA GLN A 147 -22.28 -8.93 3.81
C GLN A 147 -22.57 -9.14 2.33
N THR A 148 -22.45 -8.07 1.55
CA THR A 148 -22.60 -8.12 0.10
C THR A 148 -21.34 -7.55 -0.55
N TYR A 149 -20.89 -8.22 -1.61
CA TYR A 149 -19.76 -7.79 -2.41
C TYR A 149 -20.19 -7.62 -3.86
N THR A 150 -19.73 -6.54 -4.48
CA THR A 150 -19.72 -6.41 -5.94
C THR A 150 -18.38 -6.91 -6.44
N LEU A 151 -18.40 -7.93 -7.28
CA LEU A 151 -17.22 -8.51 -7.91
C LEU A 151 -16.72 -7.59 -9.03
N ASP A 152 -15.43 -7.67 -9.36
CA ASP A 152 -14.79 -6.83 -10.37
C ASP A 152 -15.40 -7.01 -11.78
N SER A 153 -16.03 -8.16 -12.00
CA SER A 153 -16.78 -8.52 -13.20
C SER A 153 -18.22 -7.97 -13.22
N GLY A 154 -18.68 -7.38 -12.12
CA GLY A 154 -20.00 -6.72 -11.97
C GLY A 154 -21.07 -7.56 -11.28
N GLU A 155 -20.83 -8.86 -11.09
CA GLU A 155 -21.71 -9.77 -10.34
C GLU A 155 -21.72 -9.49 -8.84
N ARG A 156 -22.75 -9.99 -8.17
CA ARG A 156 -23.00 -9.81 -6.73
C ARG A 156 -22.81 -11.13 -6.01
N LEU A 157 -22.13 -11.04 -4.86
CA LEU A 157 -22.00 -12.13 -3.90
C LEU A 157 -22.64 -11.67 -2.59
N ALA A 158 -23.67 -12.37 -2.14
CA ALA A 158 -24.24 -12.21 -0.81
C ALA A 158 -23.69 -13.31 0.11
N ALA A 159 -23.26 -12.91 1.30
CA ALA A 159 -22.70 -13.78 2.32
C ALA A 159 -23.40 -13.59 3.66
N ALA A 160 -23.60 -14.68 4.40
CA ALA A 160 -24.08 -14.65 5.77
C ALA A 160 -23.22 -15.51 6.68
N VAL A 161 -22.89 -14.98 7.85
CA VAL A 161 -22.21 -15.69 8.92
C VAL A 161 -23.17 -15.82 10.09
N GLN A 162 -23.56 -17.05 10.40
CA GLN A 162 -24.43 -17.39 11.52
C GLN A 162 -23.61 -18.08 12.60
N LYS A 163 -23.62 -17.50 13.81
CA LYS A 163 -23.00 -18.11 14.98
C LYS A 163 -24.01 -19.00 15.70
N THR A 164 -23.61 -20.22 16.03
CA THR A 164 -24.41 -21.21 16.78
C THR A 164 -23.61 -21.70 17.98
N PRO A 165 -24.24 -22.29 19.01
CA PRO A 165 -23.51 -22.88 20.14
C PRO A 165 -22.47 -23.93 19.72
N GLN A 166 -22.72 -24.64 18.62
CA GLN A 166 -21.89 -25.73 18.11
C GLN A 166 -20.80 -25.27 17.14
N GLY A 167 -20.88 -24.06 16.60
CA GLY A 167 -19.95 -23.58 15.56
C GLY A 167 -20.50 -22.43 14.72
N VAL A 168 -19.89 -22.19 13.57
CA VAL A 168 -20.24 -21.09 12.67
C VAL A 168 -20.67 -21.64 11.33
N ARG A 169 -21.82 -21.18 10.82
CA ARG A 169 -22.30 -21.48 9.47
C ARG A 169 -22.06 -20.28 8.56
N VAL A 170 -21.47 -20.53 7.39
CA VAL A 170 -21.30 -19.54 6.34
C VAL A 170 -22.14 -19.93 5.15
N ARG A 171 -23.03 -19.03 4.72
CA ARG A 171 -23.87 -19.20 3.53
C ARG A 171 -23.48 -18.16 2.48
N LEU A 172 -23.29 -18.61 1.26
CA LEU A 172 -22.89 -17.78 0.12
C LEU A 172 -23.89 -17.98 -1.01
N VAL A 173 -24.33 -16.88 -1.62
CA VAL A 173 -25.16 -16.88 -2.84
C VAL A 173 -24.53 -15.93 -3.85
N CYS A 174 -24.30 -16.40 -5.07
CA CYS A 174 -23.68 -15.61 -6.13
C CYS A 174 -24.45 -15.73 -7.44
N ASP A 175 -24.46 -14.66 -8.24
CA ASP A 175 -25.10 -14.59 -9.56
C ASP A 175 -24.12 -14.59 -10.74
N ALA A 176 -22.84 -14.88 -10.45
CA ALA A 176 -21.81 -15.20 -11.44
C ALA A 176 -22.20 -16.45 -12.25
N ALA A 177 -21.67 -16.59 -13.45
CA ALA A 177 -21.89 -17.78 -14.25
C ALA A 177 -21.19 -19.02 -13.64
N GLY A 178 -21.79 -20.20 -13.81
CA GLY A 178 -21.26 -21.47 -13.34
C GLY A 178 -20.45 -22.22 -14.41
N PRO A 179 -19.67 -23.24 -14.04
CA PRO A 179 -19.47 -23.76 -12.68
C PRO A 179 -18.57 -22.84 -11.83
N LEU A 180 -18.97 -22.64 -10.57
CA LEU A 180 -18.33 -21.71 -9.63
C LEU A 180 -17.69 -22.47 -8.46
N VAL A 181 -16.47 -22.10 -8.10
CA VAL A 181 -15.71 -22.71 -6.99
C VAL A 181 -15.28 -21.63 -6.01
N LEU A 182 -15.46 -21.88 -4.71
CA LEU A 182 -14.83 -21.10 -3.66
C LEU A 182 -13.38 -21.57 -3.50
N HIS A 183 -12.41 -20.68 -3.67
CA HIS A 183 -11.02 -20.95 -3.33
C HIS A 183 -10.65 -20.18 -2.06
N TRP A 184 -10.31 -20.88 -1.00
CA TRP A 184 -10.30 -20.31 0.34
C TRP A 184 -9.25 -20.89 1.27
N GLY A 185 -8.83 -20.10 2.25
CA GLY A 185 -7.97 -20.48 3.36
C GLY A 185 -8.51 -19.93 4.67
N LEU A 186 -7.99 -20.45 5.78
CA LEU A 186 -8.31 -19.96 7.11
C LEU A 186 -7.27 -18.95 7.58
N ALA A 187 -7.77 -17.87 8.16
CA ALA A 187 -7.01 -16.88 8.89
C ALA A 187 -7.03 -17.22 10.37
N TRP A 188 -5.86 -17.44 10.98
CA TRP A 188 -5.75 -17.75 12.41
C TRP A 188 -5.30 -16.52 13.20
N ARG A 189 -4.33 -15.79 12.65
CA ARG A 189 -3.72 -14.64 13.33
C ARG A 189 -4.10 -13.33 12.67
N SER A 190 -4.26 -13.32 11.36
CA SER A 190 -4.49 -12.11 10.57
C SER A 190 -5.46 -12.38 9.44
N ARG A 191 -6.33 -11.42 9.10
CA ARG A 191 -7.30 -11.51 8.00
C ARG A 191 -6.70 -11.60 6.59
N TYR A 192 -5.38 -11.51 6.48
CA TYR A 192 -4.61 -11.60 5.22
C TYR A 192 -3.82 -12.91 5.11
N GLU A 193 -3.89 -13.74 6.14
CA GLU A 193 -3.24 -15.03 6.20
C GLU A 193 -4.07 -16.08 5.46
N TRP A 194 -3.40 -16.89 4.65
CA TRP A 194 -3.99 -18.06 4.01
C TRP A 194 -3.30 -19.31 4.56
N GLN A 195 -4.03 -20.09 5.35
CA GLN A 195 -3.63 -21.45 5.71
C GLN A 195 -4.67 -22.44 5.22
N ALA A 196 -4.19 -23.58 4.68
CA ALA A 196 -5.10 -24.64 4.30
C ALA A 196 -5.91 -25.09 5.53
N PRO A 197 -7.25 -25.24 5.40
CA PRO A 197 -8.07 -25.69 6.52
C PRO A 197 -7.57 -27.07 7.00
N PRO A 198 -7.35 -27.28 8.30
CA PRO A 198 -7.05 -28.62 8.81
C PRO A 198 -8.33 -29.47 8.75
N GLU A 199 -8.17 -30.80 8.82
CA GLU A 199 -9.23 -31.77 8.58
C GLU A 199 -10.56 -31.49 9.32
N PRO A 200 -10.59 -31.06 10.60
CA PRO A 200 -11.84 -30.73 11.30
C PRO A 200 -12.63 -29.56 10.70
N TYR A 201 -11.97 -28.70 9.93
CA TYR A 201 -12.54 -27.53 9.28
C TYR A 201 -12.62 -27.69 7.76
N ARG A 202 -12.66 -28.92 7.24
CA ARG A 202 -12.90 -29.20 5.81
C ARG A 202 -14.34 -29.69 5.62
N PRO A 203 -15.30 -28.82 5.29
CA PRO A 203 -16.67 -29.24 4.98
C PRO A 203 -16.72 -30.22 3.82
N GLN A 204 -17.81 -30.99 3.73
CA GLN A 204 -18.01 -31.95 2.66
C GLN A 204 -17.86 -31.30 1.26
N GLY A 205 -17.21 -32.00 0.33
CA GLY A 205 -16.93 -31.47 -1.01
C GLY A 205 -15.71 -30.56 -1.10
N THR A 206 -14.98 -30.35 0.00
CA THR A 206 -13.75 -29.57 0.03
C THR A 206 -12.53 -30.42 -0.37
N THR A 207 -11.74 -29.94 -1.31
CA THR A 207 -10.45 -30.54 -1.71
C THR A 207 -9.32 -29.55 -1.50
N LEU A 208 -8.17 -29.99 -0.99
CA LEU A 208 -6.99 -29.12 -0.89
C LEU A 208 -6.49 -28.73 -2.29
N ALA A 209 -6.23 -27.45 -2.50
CA ALA A 209 -5.65 -26.94 -3.73
C ALA A 209 -4.12 -26.91 -3.65
N ASP A 210 -3.59 -26.46 -2.50
CA ASP A 210 -2.17 -26.41 -2.17
C ASP A 210 -1.98 -26.40 -0.64
N ASP A 211 -0.80 -26.00 -0.17
CA ASP A 211 -0.44 -25.89 1.25
C ASP A 211 -1.13 -24.71 1.98
N LYS A 212 -1.81 -23.83 1.24
CA LYS A 212 -2.39 -22.57 1.74
C LYS A 212 -3.90 -22.47 1.56
N ALA A 213 -4.47 -23.25 0.65
CA ALA A 213 -5.87 -23.10 0.28
C ALA A 213 -6.56 -24.43 -0.05
N ALA A 214 -7.88 -24.41 0.10
CA ALA A 214 -8.80 -25.44 -0.34
C ALA A 214 -9.79 -24.90 -1.37
N ARG A 215 -10.54 -25.81 -1.99
CA ARG A 215 -11.57 -25.53 -2.98
C ARG A 215 -12.86 -26.25 -2.61
N THR A 216 -13.98 -25.54 -2.67
CA THR A 216 -15.32 -26.11 -2.45
C THR A 216 -16.25 -25.64 -3.56
N PRO A 217 -16.92 -26.54 -4.30
CA PRO A 217 -17.79 -26.17 -5.41
C PRO A 217 -19.13 -25.61 -4.92
N PHE A 218 -19.67 -24.63 -5.64
CA PHE A 218 -21.04 -24.18 -5.43
C PHE A 218 -22.04 -25.13 -6.10
N THR A 219 -23.28 -25.11 -5.63
CA THR A 219 -24.41 -25.79 -6.25
C THR A 219 -25.28 -24.78 -7.00
N ASP A 220 -25.58 -25.05 -8.27
CA ASP A 220 -26.55 -24.26 -9.05
C ASP A 220 -27.99 -24.55 -8.60
N ARG A 221 -28.77 -23.48 -8.37
CA ARG A 221 -30.22 -23.53 -8.10
C ARG A 221 -30.87 -22.27 -8.66
N ASP A 222 -31.83 -22.43 -9.57
CA ASP A 222 -32.63 -21.33 -10.15
C ASP A 222 -31.78 -20.17 -10.72
N GLY A 223 -30.65 -20.50 -11.37
CA GLY A 223 -29.76 -19.50 -11.97
C GLY A 223 -28.86 -18.73 -10.99
N LEU A 224 -28.82 -19.15 -9.73
CA LEU A 224 -27.89 -18.68 -8.70
C LEU A 224 -27.02 -19.83 -8.17
N HIS A 225 -25.86 -19.49 -7.63
CA HIS A 225 -24.92 -20.44 -7.05
C HIS A 225 -24.91 -20.33 -5.53
N TYR A 226 -25.22 -21.44 -4.86
CA TYR A 226 -25.32 -21.55 -3.41
C TYR A 226 -24.19 -22.40 -2.83
N LEU A 227 -23.64 -21.97 -1.70
CA LEU A 227 -22.69 -22.75 -0.93
C LEU A 227 -22.93 -22.54 0.57
N GLU A 228 -22.95 -23.64 1.33
CA GLU A 228 -22.95 -23.63 2.79
C GLU A 228 -21.68 -24.30 3.31
N LEU A 229 -21.00 -23.65 4.26
CA LEU A 229 -19.87 -24.20 4.98
C LEU A 229 -20.19 -24.20 6.48
N TYR A 230 -19.74 -25.23 7.17
CA TYR A 230 -19.86 -25.33 8.62
C TYR A 230 -18.50 -25.50 9.27
N PHE A 231 -18.21 -24.63 10.24
CA PHE A 231 -16.97 -24.63 11.01
C PHE A 231 -17.31 -24.99 12.47
N PRO A 232 -16.92 -26.17 12.95
CA PRO A 232 -17.24 -26.59 14.32
C PRO A 232 -16.51 -25.72 15.34
N LYS A 233 -17.16 -25.45 16.48
CA LYS A 233 -16.52 -24.74 17.59
C LYS A 233 -15.29 -25.54 18.06
N PRO A 234 -14.11 -24.91 18.20
CA PRO A 234 -12.91 -25.59 18.68
C PRO A 234 -13.13 -26.19 20.07
N ALA A 235 -12.58 -27.39 20.31
CA ALA A 235 -12.60 -28.02 21.63
C ALA A 235 -11.67 -27.31 22.63
N GLU A 236 -10.53 -26.79 22.14
CA GLU A 236 -9.54 -26.06 22.92
C GLU A 236 -9.00 -24.85 22.13
N GLY A 237 -8.75 -23.74 22.80
CA GLY A 237 -8.16 -22.53 22.22
C GLY A 237 -9.10 -21.71 21.30
N PRO A 238 -8.60 -20.58 20.77
CA PRO A 238 -9.35 -19.77 19.81
C PRO A 238 -9.43 -20.48 18.45
N GLY A 239 -10.62 -20.46 17.83
CA GLY A 239 -10.83 -21.01 16.50
C GLY A 239 -10.24 -20.11 15.40
N PRO A 240 -10.34 -20.50 14.12
CA PRO A 240 -9.94 -19.63 13.01
C PRO A 240 -10.69 -18.30 13.05
N ARG A 241 -9.98 -17.18 13.03
CA ARG A 241 -10.57 -15.83 13.07
C ARG A 241 -11.49 -15.57 11.88
N GLY A 242 -11.16 -16.14 10.72
CA GLY A 242 -11.99 -15.93 9.54
C GLY A 242 -11.64 -16.80 8.35
N LEU A 243 -12.47 -16.65 7.32
CA LEU A 243 -12.38 -17.27 6.01
C LEU A 243 -11.86 -16.23 5.02
N CYS A 244 -10.64 -16.42 4.51
CA CYS A 244 -10.08 -15.66 3.38
C CYS A 244 -10.42 -16.40 2.09
N PHE A 245 -10.96 -15.72 1.09
CA PHE A 245 -11.39 -16.41 -0.13
C PHE A 245 -11.43 -15.52 -1.38
N VAL A 246 -11.42 -16.19 -2.53
CA VAL A 246 -11.78 -15.66 -3.86
C VAL A 246 -12.67 -16.68 -4.56
N LEU A 247 -13.42 -16.25 -5.57
CA LEU A 247 -14.18 -17.19 -6.40
C LEU A 247 -13.41 -17.50 -7.67
N HIS A 248 -13.57 -18.71 -8.19
CA HIS A 248 -12.95 -19.14 -9.43
C HIS A 248 -14.00 -19.76 -10.37
N GLN A 249 -14.00 -19.28 -11.61
CA GLN A 249 -14.78 -19.85 -12.71
C GLN A 249 -13.84 -20.61 -13.65
N ALA A 250 -14.24 -21.80 -14.11
CA ALA A 250 -13.42 -22.64 -14.99
C ALA A 250 -13.00 -21.92 -16.29
N GLU A 251 -13.87 -21.08 -16.85
CA GLU A 251 -13.63 -20.35 -18.11
C GLU A 251 -13.44 -18.83 -17.92
N GLY A 252 -13.69 -18.31 -16.71
CA GLY A 252 -13.73 -16.87 -16.40
C GLY A 252 -12.59 -16.35 -15.52
N GLY A 253 -11.77 -17.25 -14.95
CA GLY A 253 -10.67 -16.87 -14.07
C GLY A 253 -11.12 -16.52 -12.64
N TRP A 254 -10.32 -15.68 -11.96
CA TRP A 254 -10.54 -15.30 -10.58
C TRP A 254 -11.50 -14.12 -10.46
N LEU A 255 -12.55 -14.26 -9.64
CA LEU A 255 -13.46 -13.17 -9.30
C LEU A 255 -13.08 -12.62 -7.92
N LYS A 256 -12.68 -11.34 -7.92
CA LYS A 256 -12.30 -10.57 -6.74
C LYS A 256 -13.25 -9.39 -6.56
N SER A 257 -13.11 -8.66 -5.46
CA SER A 257 -13.79 -7.37 -5.27
C SER A 257 -12.76 -6.27 -5.04
N SER A 258 -12.78 -5.25 -5.90
CA SER A 258 -11.78 -4.18 -5.93
C SER A 258 -10.33 -4.70 -6.02
N GLY A 259 -10.11 -5.78 -6.76
CA GLY A 259 -8.81 -6.46 -6.88
C GLY A 259 -8.31 -7.16 -5.60
N LYS A 260 -9.13 -7.22 -4.54
CA LYS A 260 -8.77 -7.77 -3.24
C LYS A 260 -9.41 -9.13 -3.00
N ASP A 261 -8.74 -9.91 -2.16
CA ASP A 261 -9.30 -11.13 -1.59
C ASP A 261 -10.39 -10.76 -0.57
N LEU A 262 -11.41 -11.61 -0.47
CA LEU A 262 -12.56 -11.41 0.39
C LEU A 262 -12.34 -12.05 1.76
N PHE A 263 -13.02 -11.55 2.79
CA PHE A 263 -12.88 -12.03 4.15
C PHE A 263 -14.22 -12.08 4.88
N LEU A 264 -14.53 -13.22 5.50
CA LEU A 264 -15.68 -13.38 6.40
C LEU A 264 -15.18 -13.76 7.80
N PRO A 265 -15.57 -13.03 8.86
CA PRO A 265 -15.21 -13.41 10.22
C PRO A 265 -15.91 -14.71 10.59
N LEU A 266 -15.22 -15.62 11.29
CA LEU A 266 -15.79 -16.89 11.75
C LEU A 266 -16.02 -16.84 13.26
N PHE A 267 -14.96 -17.05 14.04
CA PHE A 267 -14.99 -16.97 15.49
C PHE A 267 -14.65 -15.55 15.96
N GLU A 268 -15.34 -15.07 17.00
CA GLU A 268 -15.03 -13.77 17.59
C GLU A 268 -13.59 -13.75 18.07
N THR A 269 -12.90 -12.66 17.74
CA THR A 269 -11.78 -12.20 18.53
C THR A 269 -12.33 -11.54 19.78
N GLU A 270 -11.87 -11.96 20.96
CA GLU A 270 -11.62 -10.96 21.99
C GLU A 270 -10.76 -9.89 21.33
N GLY A 271 -11.26 -8.65 21.25
CA GLY A 271 -10.44 -7.54 20.75
C GLY A 271 -9.12 -7.56 21.52
N ASP A 272 -8.00 -7.37 20.83
CA ASP A 272 -6.72 -7.33 21.54
C ASP A 272 -6.82 -6.21 22.58
N ALA A 273 -6.89 -6.57 23.87
CA ALA A 273 -7.12 -5.60 24.94
C ALA A 273 -6.05 -4.50 24.96
N ARG A 274 -4.90 -4.74 24.30
CA ARG A 274 -3.81 -3.77 24.10
C ARG A 274 -4.12 -2.69 23.06
N LEU A 275 -5.14 -2.89 22.20
CA LEU A 275 -5.61 -1.97 21.17
C LEU A 275 -7.11 -1.70 21.35
N ALA A 276 -7.47 -1.10 22.49
CA ALA A 276 -8.86 -0.89 22.89
C ALA A 276 -9.66 0.00 21.90
N ALA A 277 -8.99 0.86 21.14
CA ALA A 277 -9.64 1.77 20.19
C ALA A 277 -9.75 1.14 18.79
N ALA A 278 -10.95 1.21 18.20
CA ALA A 278 -11.27 0.60 16.91
C ALA A 278 -10.43 1.17 15.75
N ASN A 279 -10.06 2.46 15.82
CA ASN A 279 -9.19 3.09 14.83
C ASN A 279 -7.75 2.53 14.88
N LEU A 280 -7.20 2.28 16.07
CA LEU A 280 -5.89 1.66 16.23
C LEU A 280 -5.87 0.24 15.71
N THR A 281 -6.94 -0.53 15.97
CA THR A 281 -7.10 -1.87 15.41
C THR A 281 -7.13 -1.83 13.88
N CYS A 282 -7.91 -0.92 13.30
CA CYS A 282 -8.00 -0.75 11.84
C CYS A 282 -6.63 -0.39 11.22
N LEU A 283 -5.91 0.57 11.82
CA LEU A 283 -4.57 0.96 11.39
C LEU A 283 -3.58 -0.22 11.48
N ALA A 284 -3.59 -0.94 12.59
CA ALA A 284 -2.73 -2.11 12.80
C ALA A 284 -3.02 -3.21 11.77
N GLU A 285 -4.29 -3.48 11.47
CA GLU A 285 -4.66 -4.44 10.44
C GLU A 285 -4.17 -4.02 9.06
N GLU A 286 -4.32 -2.76 8.65
CA GLU A 286 -3.81 -2.26 7.37
C GLU A 286 -2.28 -2.38 7.26
N ILE A 287 -1.55 -2.09 8.34
CA ILE A 287 -0.09 -2.25 8.42
C ILE A 287 0.29 -3.72 8.27
N ILE A 288 -0.33 -4.60 9.05
CA ILE A 288 -0.08 -6.05 9.03
C ILE A 288 -0.40 -6.62 7.65
N ALA A 289 -1.48 -6.16 7.01
CA ALA A 289 -1.84 -6.54 5.64
C ALA A 289 -0.69 -6.34 4.66
N ALA A 290 -0.13 -5.14 4.70
CA ALA A 290 0.86 -4.70 3.76
C ALA A 290 2.22 -5.37 4.05
N GLU A 291 2.60 -5.44 5.33
CA GLU A 291 3.86 -6.06 5.76
C GLU A 291 3.86 -7.59 5.64
N MET A 292 2.71 -8.26 5.74
CA MET A 292 2.61 -9.72 5.57
C MET A 292 2.19 -10.14 4.15
N GLY A 293 1.82 -9.19 3.30
CA GLY A 293 1.35 -9.45 1.95
C GLY A 293 2.39 -10.22 1.11
N ALA A 294 1.91 -11.09 0.22
CA ALA A 294 2.74 -11.93 -0.64
C ALA A 294 3.39 -11.16 -1.81
N GLY A 295 3.11 -9.86 -1.96
CA GLY A 295 3.54 -9.02 -3.08
C GLY A 295 4.91 -8.38 -2.93
N SER A 296 5.25 -7.58 -3.94
CA SER A 296 6.37 -6.64 -3.96
C SER A 296 6.25 -5.63 -2.83
N TRP A 297 7.29 -5.48 -2.01
CA TRP A 297 7.26 -4.58 -0.85
C TRP A 297 8.61 -3.93 -0.62
N THR A 298 8.68 -2.61 -0.48
CA THR A 298 9.94 -1.88 -0.27
C THR A 298 9.73 -0.70 0.67
N LEU A 299 10.82 -0.05 1.11
CA LEU A 299 10.75 1.21 1.87
C LEU A 299 9.86 2.27 1.20
N MET A 300 9.88 2.37 -0.13
CA MET A 300 9.03 3.31 -0.88
C MET A 300 7.53 3.00 -0.69
N HIS A 301 7.14 1.72 -0.78
CA HIS A 301 5.77 1.30 -0.51
C HIS A 301 5.38 1.55 0.94
N ARG A 302 6.26 1.24 1.89
CA ARG A 302 6.06 1.50 3.32
C ARG A 302 5.85 2.98 3.62
N PHE A 303 6.67 3.85 3.05
CA PHE A 303 6.55 5.30 3.24
C PHE A 303 5.29 5.87 2.59
N ASN A 304 4.90 5.37 1.42
CA ASN A 304 3.64 5.75 0.78
C ASN A 304 2.43 5.31 1.62
N LEU A 305 2.43 4.07 2.12
CA LEU A 305 1.35 3.61 3.00
C LEU A 305 1.31 4.43 4.29
N CYS A 306 2.44 4.66 4.95
CA CYS A 306 2.49 5.50 6.14
C CYS A 306 1.97 6.93 5.87
N HIS A 307 2.31 7.51 4.72
CA HIS A 307 1.79 8.80 4.30
C HIS A 307 0.26 8.78 4.22
N ASP A 308 -0.32 7.73 3.65
CA ASP A 308 -1.78 7.63 3.49
C ASP A 308 -2.49 7.38 4.83
N LEU A 309 -1.88 6.57 5.71
CA LEU A 309 -2.38 6.31 7.07
C LEU A 309 -2.33 7.56 7.96
N LEU A 310 -1.42 8.51 7.72
CA LEU A 310 -1.43 9.81 8.42
C LEU A 310 -2.73 10.59 8.19
N GLY A 311 -3.46 10.36 7.08
CA GLY A 311 -4.77 10.95 6.87
C GLY A 311 -5.80 10.54 7.92
N LYS A 312 -5.67 9.31 8.46
CA LYS A 312 -6.53 8.73 9.49
C LYS A 312 -6.00 8.94 10.91
N ALA A 313 -4.68 9.07 11.06
CA ALA A 313 -4.00 9.19 12.35
C ALA A 313 -3.75 10.64 12.81
N ARG A 314 -3.85 11.63 11.91
CA ARG A 314 -3.62 13.04 12.27
C ARG A 314 -4.61 13.48 13.36
N GLY A 315 -4.08 14.02 14.46
CA GLY A 315 -4.88 14.44 15.62
C GLY A 315 -5.09 13.36 16.67
N ASP A 316 -4.59 12.14 16.46
CA ASP A 316 -4.59 11.07 17.46
C ASP A 316 -3.15 10.67 17.80
N ALA A 317 -2.74 11.00 19.04
CA ALA A 317 -1.39 10.73 19.52
C ALA A 317 -1.08 9.23 19.62
N GLU A 318 -2.04 8.39 20.00
CA GLU A 318 -1.83 6.93 20.08
C GLU A 318 -1.71 6.32 18.69
N ALA A 319 -2.48 6.82 17.72
CA ALA A 319 -2.36 6.40 16.33
C ALA A 319 -0.99 6.78 15.73
N LEU A 320 -0.49 7.98 16.02
CA LEU A 320 0.86 8.39 15.62
C LEU A 320 1.95 7.57 16.34
N ALA A 321 1.74 7.22 17.61
CA ALA A 321 2.64 6.34 18.35
C ALA A 321 2.71 4.93 17.71
N LEU A 322 1.58 4.38 17.28
CA LEU A 322 1.52 3.11 16.55
C LEU A 322 2.32 3.19 15.24
N LEU A 323 2.13 4.25 14.45
CA LEU A 323 2.89 4.47 13.21
C LEU A 323 4.39 4.65 13.50
N PHE A 324 4.75 5.35 14.58
CA PHE A 324 6.14 5.47 15.01
C PHE A 324 6.75 4.11 15.34
N VAL A 325 6.07 3.27 16.12
CA VAL A 325 6.58 1.92 16.45
C VAL A 325 6.81 1.09 15.18
N TRP A 326 5.87 1.15 14.23
CA TRP A 326 6.01 0.48 12.94
C TRP A 326 7.21 0.96 12.14
N LEU A 327 7.36 2.28 11.96
CA LEU A 327 8.52 2.85 11.26
C LEU A 327 9.83 2.55 12.01
N ARG A 328 9.81 2.55 13.34
CA ARG A 328 10.97 2.21 14.17
C ARG A 328 11.40 0.77 13.93
N TYR A 329 10.49 -0.20 13.90
CA TYR A 329 10.81 -1.58 13.54
C TYR A 329 11.48 -1.69 12.17
N SER A 330 11.04 -0.89 11.18
CA SER A 330 11.77 -0.77 9.92
C SER A 330 13.17 -0.19 10.13
N ALA A 331 13.30 0.96 10.80
CA ALA A 331 14.59 1.64 10.99
C ALA A 331 15.64 0.78 11.72
N ILE A 332 15.21 -0.03 12.69
CA ILE A 332 16.08 -0.96 13.45
C ILE A 332 16.14 -2.38 12.85
N ARG A 333 15.79 -2.53 11.58
CA ARG A 333 15.92 -3.77 10.79
C ARG A 333 15.17 -4.99 11.35
N GLN A 334 14.09 -4.77 12.12
CA GLN A 334 13.16 -5.84 12.52
C GLN A 334 12.20 -6.21 11.39
N LEU A 335 11.95 -5.25 10.49
CA LEU A 335 11.28 -5.48 9.21
C LEU A 335 12.30 -5.43 8.10
N ASP A 336 12.07 -6.22 7.06
CA ASP A 336 12.85 -6.16 5.85
C ASP A 336 12.52 -4.89 5.03
N TRP A 337 13.47 -4.48 4.22
CA TRP A 337 13.39 -3.22 3.45
C TRP A 337 13.00 -3.42 2.00
N GLN A 338 12.99 -4.67 1.53
CA GLN A 338 12.76 -4.99 0.13
C GLN A 338 12.38 -6.46 -0.07
N ARG A 339 11.38 -6.67 -0.92
CA ARG A 339 10.93 -7.96 -1.45
C ARG A 339 10.54 -7.79 -2.91
N ARG A 340 11.18 -8.51 -3.82
CA ARG A 340 10.71 -8.77 -5.19
C ARG A 340 10.33 -7.49 -5.96
N TYR A 341 11.09 -6.41 -5.78
CA TYR A 341 10.82 -5.13 -6.47
C TYR A 341 12.04 -4.21 -6.45
N ASN A 342 12.47 -3.73 -7.62
CA ASN A 342 13.52 -2.73 -7.75
C ASN A 342 12.91 -1.32 -7.57
N THR A 343 13.41 -0.57 -6.59
CA THR A 343 12.96 0.81 -6.35
C THR A 343 14.01 1.78 -6.86
N LYS A 344 13.66 2.61 -7.85
CA LYS A 344 14.57 3.64 -8.34
C LYS A 344 14.90 4.62 -7.21
N PRO A 345 16.16 5.05 -7.04
CA PRO A 345 16.54 5.98 -5.98
C PRO A 345 15.68 7.26 -5.94
N ARG A 346 15.30 7.80 -7.11
CA ARG A 346 14.34 8.91 -7.25
C ARG A 346 13.00 8.63 -6.58
N GLU A 347 12.43 7.44 -6.78
CA GLU A 347 11.09 7.08 -6.32
C GLU A 347 11.07 6.92 -4.80
N LEU A 348 12.08 6.24 -4.24
CA LEU A 348 12.24 6.12 -2.79
C LEU A 348 12.41 7.48 -2.14
N SER A 349 13.33 8.29 -2.67
CA SER A 349 13.63 9.60 -2.12
C SER A 349 12.42 10.55 -2.19
N HIS A 350 11.62 10.46 -3.26
CA HIS A 350 10.37 11.21 -3.40
C HIS A 350 9.30 10.76 -2.39
N ALA A 351 9.11 9.44 -2.21
CA ALA A 351 8.16 8.92 -1.21
C ALA A 351 8.53 9.38 0.21
N GLN A 352 9.83 9.34 0.53
CA GLN A 352 10.36 9.79 1.81
C GLN A 352 10.23 11.31 2.00
N GLN A 353 10.50 12.10 0.96
CA GLN A 353 10.30 13.55 0.98
C GLN A 353 8.83 13.91 1.24
N ARG A 354 7.89 13.22 0.57
CA ARG A 354 6.46 13.41 0.79
C ARG A 354 6.04 13.10 2.22
N LEU A 355 6.48 11.97 2.76
CA LEU A 355 6.15 11.55 4.12
C LEU A 355 6.68 12.55 5.16
N THR A 356 7.95 12.95 5.04
CA THR A 356 8.57 13.88 6.00
C THR A 356 7.95 15.28 5.95
N THR A 357 7.60 15.78 4.76
CA THR A 357 6.85 17.03 4.62
C THR A 357 5.44 16.91 5.21
N ARG A 358 4.77 15.77 5.03
CA ARG A 358 3.46 15.52 5.64
C ARG A 358 3.52 15.48 7.17
N LEU A 359 4.59 14.92 7.74
CA LEU A 359 4.80 14.93 9.20
C LEU A 359 5.03 16.34 9.75
N ALA A 360 5.73 17.21 9.01
CA ALA A 360 5.86 18.62 9.39
C ALA A 360 4.49 19.33 9.41
N ASN A 361 3.63 19.03 8.43
CA ASN A 361 2.25 19.53 8.41
C ASN A 361 1.44 19.03 9.63
N VAL A 362 1.54 17.74 9.98
CA VAL A 362 0.90 17.19 11.20
C VAL A 362 1.40 17.89 12.46
N TRP A 363 2.71 18.14 12.56
CA TRP A 363 3.30 18.87 13.70
C TRP A 363 2.71 20.29 13.81
N ARG A 364 2.55 21.00 12.69
CA ARG A 364 1.99 22.36 12.67
C ARG A 364 0.51 22.37 13.04
N GLU A 365 -0.28 21.45 12.48
CA GLU A 365 -1.73 21.37 12.69
C GLU A 365 -2.10 20.88 14.09
N ALA A 366 -1.19 20.18 14.78
CA ALA A 366 -1.42 19.69 16.14
C ALA A 366 -1.67 20.86 17.11
N THR A 367 -2.84 20.80 17.75
CA THR A 367 -3.33 21.75 18.77
C THR A 367 -3.29 21.17 20.18
N ASP A 368 -2.99 19.88 20.32
CA ASP A 368 -2.99 19.23 21.62
C ASP A 368 -1.81 19.73 22.47
N ALA A 369 -2.08 19.97 23.75
CA ALA A 369 -1.09 20.39 24.73
C ALA A 369 -0.51 19.20 25.53
N SER A 370 -0.75 17.97 25.07
CA SER A 370 -0.28 16.78 25.78
C SER A 370 1.26 16.71 25.71
N PRO A 371 1.95 16.42 26.81
CA PRO A 371 3.40 16.20 26.81
C PRO A 371 3.86 15.18 25.75
N LEU A 372 3.06 14.13 25.53
CA LEU A 372 3.27 13.09 24.51
C LEU A 372 2.22 13.17 23.39
N GLY A 373 2.00 14.40 22.93
CA GLY A 373 1.03 14.78 21.91
C GLY A 373 1.39 14.44 20.47
N CYS A 374 0.56 14.90 19.52
CA CYS A 374 0.79 14.71 18.10
C CYS A 374 2.09 15.39 17.63
N ARG A 375 2.45 16.55 18.19
CA ARG A 375 3.74 17.21 17.90
C ARG A 375 4.92 16.34 18.30
N PHE A 376 4.85 15.74 19.49
CA PHE A 376 5.88 14.84 19.99
C PHE A 376 6.03 13.65 19.05
N TRP A 377 4.95 12.95 18.72
CA TRP A 377 5.02 11.76 17.87
C TRP A 377 5.40 12.07 16.42
N ALA A 378 4.91 13.16 15.82
CA ALA A 378 5.35 13.58 14.49
C ALA A 378 6.86 13.82 14.44
N ARG A 379 7.42 14.45 15.49
CA ARG A 379 8.86 14.63 15.64
C ARG A 379 9.59 13.30 15.86
N GLN A 380 9.07 12.40 16.69
CA GLN A 380 9.67 11.07 16.89
C GLN A 380 9.68 10.24 15.60
N MET A 381 8.62 10.29 14.78
CA MET A 381 8.57 9.60 13.50
C MET A 381 9.69 10.04 12.56
N LEU A 382 10.05 11.33 12.53
CA LEU A 382 11.17 11.83 11.72
C LEU A 382 12.52 11.21 12.10
N THR A 383 12.72 10.74 13.34
CA THR A 383 13.97 10.05 13.75
C THR A 383 14.19 8.72 13.03
N THR A 384 13.13 8.16 12.44
CA THR A 384 13.17 6.88 11.71
C THR A 384 13.35 7.06 10.20
N LEU A 385 13.41 8.31 9.74
CA LEU A 385 13.39 8.68 8.33
C LEU A 385 14.62 9.51 7.99
N GLY A 386 15.17 9.31 6.80
CA GLY A 386 16.04 10.32 6.22
C GLY A 386 15.23 11.53 5.72
N ARG A 387 15.90 12.59 5.30
CA ARG A 387 15.22 13.79 4.78
C ARG A 387 14.48 13.58 3.45
N GLY A 388 14.98 12.70 2.58
CA GLY A 388 14.57 12.61 1.18
C GLY A 388 15.12 13.77 0.33
N GLY A 389 14.80 13.79 -0.97
CA GLY A 389 15.35 14.75 -1.93
C GLY A 389 15.95 14.11 -3.18
N ASP A 390 17.17 14.49 -3.54
CA ASP A 390 17.84 14.01 -4.75
C ASP A 390 18.52 12.65 -4.56
N GLY A 391 17.71 11.59 -4.49
CA GLY A 391 18.20 10.22 -4.38
C GLY A 391 18.96 9.75 -5.63
N GLN A 392 18.74 10.37 -6.79
CA GLN A 392 19.42 10.00 -8.02
C GLN A 392 20.92 10.34 -7.96
N ARG A 393 21.26 11.46 -7.31
CA ARG A 393 22.64 11.87 -7.06
C ARG A 393 23.49 10.79 -6.38
N VAL A 394 22.91 9.93 -5.54
CA VAL A 394 23.62 8.80 -4.92
C VAL A 394 24.13 7.83 -5.98
N ARG A 395 23.29 7.50 -6.97
CA ARG A 395 23.69 6.59 -8.04
C ARG A 395 24.71 7.23 -8.98
N ASP A 396 24.47 8.49 -9.34
CA ASP A 396 25.31 9.17 -10.33
C ASP A 396 26.72 9.42 -9.76
N GLU A 397 26.82 9.79 -8.48
CA GLU A 397 28.12 10.10 -7.87
C GLU A 397 29.02 8.87 -7.74
N ILE A 398 28.51 7.71 -7.32
CA ILE A 398 29.36 6.50 -7.23
C ILE A 398 29.89 6.10 -8.61
N LEU A 399 29.07 6.25 -9.67
CA LEU A 399 29.50 5.99 -11.03
C LEU A 399 30.57 7.00 -11.50
N HIS A 400 30.40 8.28 -11.17
CA HIS A 400 31.41 9.29 -11.48
C HIS A 400 32.74 9.05 -10.76
N ILE A 401 32.71 8.58 -9.51
CA ILE A 401 33.92 8.19 -8.76
C ILE A 401 34.61 7.01 -9.45
N MET A 402 33.83 6.00 -9.87
CA MET A 402 34.38 4.85 -10.60
C MET A 402 35.08 5.27 -11.89
N HIS A 403 34.45 6.13 -12.70
CA HIS A 403 35.04 6.63 -13.94
C HIS A 403 36.31 7.46 -13.70
N ARG A 404 36.27 8.41 -12.75
CA ARG A 404 37.41 9.30 -12.42
C ARG A 404 38.64 8.52 -11.97
N ASN A 405 38.43 7.40 -11.29
CA ASN A 405 39.50 6.57 -10.74
C ASN A 405 39.70 5.28 -11.52
N ASN A 406 39.16 5.12 -12.72
CA ASN A 406 39.30 3.90 -13.53
C ASN A 406 39.03 2.61 -12.73
N LEU A 407 38.02 2.63 -11.85
CA LEU A 407 37.61 1.46 -11.10
C LEU A 407 36.85 0.52 -12.04
N LYS A 408 37.08 -0.78 -11.90
CA LYS A 408 36.51 -1.79 -12.82
C LYS A 408 35.00 -1.93 -12.63
N GLU A 409 34.24 -1.67 -13.69
CA GLU A 409 32.82 -1.98 -13.83
C GLU A 409 32.63 -3.43 -14.32
N ALA A 410 33.18 -4.38 -13.56
CA ALA A 410 33.09 -5.80 -13.88
C ALA A 410 32.71 -6.60 -12.63
N ALA A 411 31.98 -7.69 -12.83
CA ALA A 411 31.64 -8.62 -11.75
C ALA A 411 32.88 -9.06 -10.96
N GLY A 412 32.71 -9.32 -9.66
CA GLY A 412 33.82 -9.69 -8.77
C GLY A 412 34.67 -8.50 -8.32
N HIS A 413 34.11 -7.29 -8.30
CA HIS A 413 34.73 -6.10 -7.69
C HIS A 413 33.74 -5.46 -6.71
N PHE A 414 34.21 -5.17 -5.50
CA PHE A 414 33.38 -4.63 -4.41
C PHE A 414 32.59 -3.37 -4.81
N ILE A 415 33.24 -2.38 -5.41
CA ILE A 415 32.60 -1.10 -5.76
C ILE A 415 31.52 -1.29 -6.83
N GLU A 416 31.74 -2.17 -7.81
CA GLU A 416 30.74 -2.47 -8.83
C GLU A 416 29.55 -3.25 -8.24
N GLU A 417 29.79 -4.23 -7.37
CA GLU A 417 28.70 -4.92 -6.66
C GLU A 417 27.87 -3.95 -5.81
N TRP A 418 28.53 -2.99 -5.15
CA TRP A 418 27.84 -1.94 -4.39
C TRP A 418 27.07 -0.98 -5.29
N HIS A 419 27.64 -0.58 -6.44
CA HIS A 419 26.95 0.24 -7.44
C HIS A 419 25.69 -0.47 -7.97
N GLN A 420 25.76 -1.77 -8.30
CA GLN A 420 24.60 -2.56 -8.71
C GLN A 420 23.54 -2.65 -7.60
N LYS A 421 23.98 -2.77 -6.34
CA LYS A 421 23.08 -2.71 -5.18
C LYS A 421 22.36 -1.38 -5.09
N LEU A 422 23.08 -0.25 -5.20
CA LEU A 422 22.49 1.09 -5.18
C LEU A 422 21.51 1.33 -6.32
N HIS A 423 21.78 0.76 -7.50
CA HIS A 423 20.89 0.82 -8.64
C HIS A 423 19.57 0.06 -8.41
N ASN A 424 19.62 -1.04 -7.64
CA ASN A 424 18.43 -1.81 -7.28
C ASN A 424 17.64 -1.21 -6.11
N ASN A 425 18.35 -0.74 -5.09
CA ASN A 425 17.75 -0.08 -3.94
C ASN A 425 18.82 0.61 -3.08
N THR A 426 18.72 1.93 -2.95
CA THR A 426 19.50 2.68 -1.97
C THR A 426 18.81 2.64 -0.60
N THR A 427 19.56 2.43 0.47
CA THR A 427 19.05 2.18 1.82
C THR A 427 19.97 2.80 2.86
N PRO A 428 19.53 2.96 4.13
CA PRO A 428 20.41 3.41 5.22
C PRO A 428 21.69 2.56 5.42
N ASP A 429 21.68 1.26 5.06
CA ASP A 429 22.88 0.41 5.11
C ASP A 429 24.03 0.95 4.23
N ASP A 430 23.75 1.75 3.19
CA ASP A 430 24.79 2.32 2.31
C ASP A 430 25.65 3.37 3.03
N VAL A 431 25.10 4.08 4.02
CA VAL A 431 25.87 4.99 4.88
C VAL A 431 26.93 4.21 5.63
N VAL A 432 26.56 3.05 6.18
CA VAL A 432 27.46 2.17 6.94
C VAL A 432 28.52 1.54 6.03
N ILE A 433 28.13 1.08 4.83
CA ILE A 433 29.05 0.54 3.83
C ILE A 433 30.10 1.59 3.44
N CYS A 434 29.68 2.84 3.20
CA CYS A 434 30.59 3.93 2.87
C CYS A 434 31.54 4.27 4.03
N GLN A 435 31.04 4.30 5.27
CA GLN A 435 31.87 4.53 6.46
C GLN A 435 32.92 3.42 6.64
N ALA A 436 32.54 2.16 6.45
CA ALA A 436 33.45 1.04 6.51
C ALA A 436 34.51 1.11 5.41
N TYR A 437 34.12 1.48 4.18
CA TYR A 437 35.07 1.65 3.08
C TYR A 437 36.06 2.80 3.34
N LEU A 438 35.62 3.91 3.93
CA LEU A 438 36.53 4.98 4.37
C LEU A 438 37.48 4.51 5.47
N ALA A 439 37.01 3.71 6.43
CA ALA A 439 37.86 3.13 7.47
C ALA A 439 38.93 2.19 6.88
N PHE A 440 38.53 1.35 5.92
CA PHE A 440 39.43 0.52 5.13
C PHE A 440 40.53 1.34 4.43
N LEU A 441 40.15 2.39 3.70
CA LEU A 441 41.11 3.27 3.01
C LEU A 441 42.08 3.94 4.00
N ARG A 442 41.57 4.47 5.11
CA ARG A 442 42.38 5.15 6.15
C ARG A 442 43.33 4.19 6.86
N SER A 443 42.96 2.92 6.98
CA SER A 443 43.79 1.86 7.56
C SER A 443 44.84 1.27 6.60
N ASN A 444 45.02 1.85 5.41
CA ASN A 444 45.88 1.31 4.35
C ASN A 444 45.46 -0.09 3.86
N GLY A 445 44.15 -0.34 3.80
CA GLY A 445 43.62 -1.57 3.21
C GLY A 445 43.40 -2.72 4.20
N ASP A 446 43.26 -2.46 5.50
CA ASP A 446 42.95 -3.51 6.48
C ASP A 446 41.49 -3.96 6.35
N VAL A 447 41.29 -5.15 5.76
CA VAL A 447 39.98 -5.78 5.58
C VAL A 447 39.32 -6.12 6.92
N ALA A 448 40.09 -6.36 7.99
CA ALA A 448 39.51 -6.61 9.31
C ALA A 448 38.90 -5.32 9.90
N VAL A 449 39.51 -4.15 9.63
CA VAL A 449 38.92 -2.84 10.01
C VAL A 449 37.62 -2.61 9.24
N PHE A 450 37.58 -2.91 7.93
CA PHE A 450 36.36 -2.83 7.12
C PHE A 450 35.19 -3.59 7.75
N TYR A 451 35.38 -4.89 8.01
CA TYR A 451 34.32 -5.73 8.56
C TYR A 451 33.94 -5.37 10.00
N ARG A 452 34.91 -4.94 10.82
CA ARG A 452 34.61 -4.45 12.18
C ARG A 452 33.74 -3.20 12.16
N THR A 453 34.03 -2.25 11.28
CA THR A 453 33.23 -1.03 11.12
C THR A 453 31.82 -1.34 10.60
N LEU A 454 31.71 -2.28 9.64
CA LEU A 454 30.42 -2.78 9.16
C LEU A 454 29.57 -3.39 10.29
N GLU A 455 30.15 -4.28 11.09
CA GLU A 455 29.45 -4.94 12.21
C GLU A 455 29.02 -3.94 13.28
N GLN A 456 29.86 -2.96 13.61
CA GLN A 456 29.51 -1.87 14.54
C GLN A 456 28.32 -1.03 14.04
N GLY A 457 28.15 -0.88 12.73
CA GLY A 457 26.99 -0.24 12.10
C GLY A 457 25.79 -1.18 11.88
N GLY A 458 25.87 -2.43 12.31
CA GLY A 458 24.81 -3.43 12.19
C GLY A 458 24.67 -4.06 10.79
N VAL A 459 25.69 -3.94 9.93
CA VAL A 459 25.72 -4.54 8.59
C VAL A 459 26.69 -5.72 8.59
N THR A 460 26.20 -6.92 8.89
CA THR A 460 27.06 -8.12 8.91
C THR A 460 27.43 -8.59 7.50
N ARG A 461 28.42 -9.49 7.38
CA ARG A 461 28.74 -10.13 6.10
C ARG A 461 27.53 -10.88 5.53
N ALA A 462 26.77 -11.57 6.39
CA ALA A 462 25.52 -12.23 6.00
C ALA A 462 24.48 -11.22 5.45
N ARG A 463 24.40 -10.02 6.04
CA ARG A 463 23.54 -8.95 5.55
C ARG A 463 23.94 -8.50 4.14
N LEU A 464 25.23 -8.28 3.88
CA LEU A 464 25.71 -7.92 2.53
C LEU A 464 25.34 -8.97 1.47
N HIS A 465 25.38 -10.25 1.84
CA HIS A 465 25.04 -11.35 0.94
C HIS A 465 23.52 -11.51 0.74
N SER A 466 22.72 -11.02 1.68
CA SER A 466 21.25 -11.14 1.66
C SER A 466 20.55 -10.13 0.75
N PHE A 467 21.24 -9.10 0.26
CA PHE A 467 20.66 -8.14 -0.67
C PHE A 467 20.28 -8.82 -1.99
N GLU A 468 19.21 -8.35 -2.66
CA GLU A 468 18.81 -8.87 -3.98
C GLU A 468 19.94 -8.73 -5.03
N ARG A 469 20.78 -7.70 -4.88
CA ARG A 469 22.07 -7.56 -5.54
C ARG A 469 23.16 -7.69 -4.46
N PRO A 470 23.67 -8.91 -4.21
CA PRO A 470 24.59 -9.17 -3.12
C PRO A 470 25.94 -8.47 -3.33
N ILE A 471 26.55 -8.05 -2.23
CA ILE A 471 27.95 -7.65 -2.17
C ILE A 471 28.73 -8.79 -1.51
N LYS A 472 29.59 -9.44 -2.29
CA LYS A 472 30.30 -10.68 -1.93
C LYS A 472 31.81 -10.48 -1.89
N THR A 473 32.31 -9.57 -2.72
CA THR A 473 33.74 -9.36 -2.93
C THR A 473 34.31 -8.42 -1.89
N ASP A 474 35.53 -8.73 -1.40
CA ASP A 474 36.25 -7.86 -0.48
C ASP A 474 36.74 -6.56 -1.18
N PRO A 475 36.84 -5.43 -0.45
CA PRO A 475 37.37 -4.19 -1.02
C PRO A 475 38.84 -4.34 -1.41
N VAL A 476 39.22 -3.72 -2.53
CA VAL A 476 40.61 -3.70 -3.02
C VAL A 476 41.26 -2.36 -2.65
N PHE A 477 42.48 -2.42 -2.14
CA PHE A 477 43.25 -1.23 -1.77
C PHE A 477 44.09 -0.71 -2.95
N PHE A 478 44.00 0.59 -3.21
CA PHE A 478 44.74 1.27 -4.27
C PHE A 478 45.63 2.36 -3.67
N ALA A 479 46.90 2.01 -3.40
CA ALA A 479 47.83 2.89 -2.69
C ALA A 479 48.12 4.20 -3.47
N ASP A 480 48.15 4.14 -4.79
CA ASP A 480 48.43 5.24 -5.72
C ASP A 480 47.35 6.34 -5.72
N ARG A 481 46.12 5.99 -5.34
CA ARG A 481 44.94 6.88 -5.38
C ARG A 481 44.21 6.97 -4.04
N LYS A 482 44.85 6.54 -2.95
CA LYS A 482 44.26 6.49 -1.61
C LYS A 482 43.62 7.83 -1.20
N ASP A 483 44.37 8.92 -1.25
CA ASP A 483 43.92 10.21 -0.74
C ASP A 483 42.79 10.79 -1.61
N ALA A 484 42.84 10.58 -2.92
CA ALA A 484 41.77 10.93 -3.85
C ALA A 484 40.47 10.18 -3.51
N LEU A 485 40.55 8.85 -3.36
CA LEU A 485 39.40 8.03 -2.98
C LEU A 485 38.85 8.40 -1.60
N ILE A 486 39.70 8.74 -0.63
CA ILE A 486 39.22 9.21 0.69
C ILE A 486 38.37 10.47 0.53
N GLY A 487 38.87 11.50 -0.15
CA GLY A 487 38.14 12.75 -0.33
C GLY A 487 36.83 12.57 -1.12
N GLU A 488 36.84 11.72 -2.14
CA GLU A 488 35.65 11.43 -2.94
C GLU A 488 34.60 10.62 -2.19
N PHE A 489 35.00 9.59 -1.44
CA PHE A 489 34.06 8.82 -0.63
C PHE A 489 33.59 9.58 0.62
N GLU A 490 34.35 10.57 1.11
CA GLU A 490 33.86 11.54 2.10
C GLU A 490 32.76 12.42 1.50
N HIS A 491 32.95 12.92 0.28
CA HIS A 491 31.91 13.64 -0.44
C HIS A 491 30.69 12.74 -0.69
N PHE A 492 30.91 11.50 -1.12
CA PHE A 492 29.85 10.53 -1.35
C PHE A 492 29.05 10.21 -0.08
N LEU A 493 29.75 10.05 1.05
CA LEU A 493 29.11 9.87 2.35
C LEU A 493 28.21 11.04 2.73
N SER A 494 28.61 12.28 2.40
CA SER A 494 27.77 13.47 2.65
C SER A 494 26.46 13.42 1.86
N ILE A 495 26.50 12.93 0.61
CA ILE A 495 25.31 12.73 -0.24
C ILE A 495 24.42 11.64 0.36
N LEU A 496 24.99 10.48 0.70
CA LEU A 496 24.24 9.38 1.32
C LEU A 496 23.53 9.82 2.61
N LYS A 497 24.23 10.55 3.48
CA LYS A 497 23.66 11.09 4.72
C LYS A 497 22.54 12.10 4.45
N SER A 498 22.70 12.99 3.46
CA SER A 498 21.67 13.96 3.10
C SER A 498 20.33 13.32 2.68
N VAL A 499 20.37 12.09 2.15
CA VAL A 499 19.18 11.33 1.74
C VAL A 499 18.67 10.45 2.87
N HIS A 500 19.54 9.69 3.54
CA HIS A 500 19.16 8.59 4.44
C HIS A 500 19.31 8.88 5.94
N ALA A 501 20.11 9.89 6.32
CA ALA A 501 20.39 10.24 7.71
C ALA A 501 19.81 11.62 8.06
N GLY A 502 18.50 11.66 8.33
CA GLY A 502 17.78 12.92 8.56
C GLY A 502 18.28 13.72 9.76
N THR A 503 18.81 13.03 10.77
CA THR A 503 19.34 13.62 12.01
C THR A 503 20.87 13.78 12.01
N ASP A 504 21.54 13.57 10.87
CA ASP A 504 22.96 13.92 10.73
C ASP A 504 23.13 15.44 10.79
N LEU A 505 23.91 15.93 11.77
CA LEU A 505 24.00 17.36 12.04
C LEU A 505 24.50 18.16 10.84
N ASP A 506 25.52 17.69 10.12
CA ASP A 506 26.09 18.45 9.00
C ASP A 506 25.07 18.56 7.86
N SER A 507 24.37 17.47 7.57
CA SER A 507 23.31 17.42 6.56
C SER A 507 22.11 18.28 6.94
N ALA A 508 21.67 18.23 8.20
CA ALA A 508 20.56 19.03 8.71
C ALA A 508 20.89 20.54 8.71
N VAL A 509 22.12 20.89 9.08
CA VAL A 509 22.64 22.26 9.01
C VAL A 509 22.63 22.76 7.56
N ALA A 510 23.18 22.00 6.62
CA ALA A 510 23.22 22.39 5.22
C ALA A 510 21.80 22.64 4.65
N ALA A 511 20.82 21.84 5.07
CA ALA A 511 19.43 22.00 4.65
C ALA A 511 18.70 23.20 5.30
N ALA A 512 19.03 23.52 6.56
CA ALA A 512 18.31 24.54 7.33
C ALA A 512 18.92 25.94 7.24
N ARG A 513 20.23 26.10 6.94
CA ARG A 513 20.95 27.40 6.95
C ARG A 513 20.22 28.54 6.24
N GLY A 514 19.69 28.28 5.05
CA GLY A 514 18.97 29.28 4.25
C GLY A 514 17.62 29.71 4.82
N ARG A 515 17.17 29.10 5.93
CA ARG A 515 15.91 29.34 6.62
C ARG A 515 16.10 30.02 7.97
N LEU A 516 17.35 30.25 8.37
CA LEU A 516 17.73 30.86 9.65
C LEU A 516 18.13 32.32 9.44
N ASP A 517 17.89 33.16 10.44
CA ASP A 517 18.41 34.53 10.44
C ASP A 517 19.93 34.56 10.69
N GLY A 518 20.51 35.76 10.62
CA GLY A 518 21.95 35.93 10.83
C GLY A 518 22.41 35.56 12.26
N GLU A 519 21.55 35.71 13.26
CA GLU A 519 21.90 35.39 14.65
C GLU A 519 21.97 33.88 14.88
N LEU A 520 20.95 33.14 14.45
CA LEU A 520 20.92 31.69 14.56
C LEU A 520 22.03 31.03 13.73
N ASN A 521 22.35 31.58 12.56
CA ASN A 521 23.50 31.11 11.78
C ASN A 521 24.83 31.30 12.51
N ARG A 522 25.04 32.44 13.21
CA ARG A 522 26.24 32.65 14.03
C ARG A 522 26.32 31.67 15.20
N GLN A 523 25.21 31.42 15.89
CA GLN A 523 25.14 30.43 16.97
C GLN A 523 25.44 29.02 16.47
N LEU A 524 24.95 28.69 15.26
CA LEU A 524 25.21 27.41 14.62
C LEU A 524 26.69 27.24 14.25
N ASP A 525 27.34 28.26 13.71
CA ASP A 525 28.77 28.23 13.39
C ASP A 525 29.63 28.08 14.66
N ALA A 526 29.26 28.78 15.75
CA ALA A 526 29.90 28.63 17.05
C ALA A 526 29.77 27.20 17.59
N LEU A 527 28.58 26.59 17.47
CA LEU A 527 28.35 25.21 17.88
C LEU A 527 29.22 24.22 17.09
N LEU A 528 29.34 24.38 15.78
CA LEU A 528 30.16 23.52 14.93
C LEU A 528 31.65 23.62 15.28
N ALA A 529 32.12 24.82 15.62
CA ALA A 529 33.47 25.03 16.14
C ALA A 529 33.69 24.31 17.49
N LEU A 530 32.75 24.43 18.43
CA LEU A 530 32.79 23.74 19.72
C LEU A 530 32.78 22.21 19.56
N ARG A 531 31.95 21.67 18.67
CA ARG A 531 31.88 20.23 18.37
C ARG A 531 33.23 19.69 17.89
N SER A 532 33.98 20.49 17.16
CA SER A 532 35.30 20.11 16.63
C SER A 532 36.40 20.10 17.71
N GLN A 533 36.12 20.67 18.89
CA GLN A 533 37.04 20.74 20.03
C GLN A 533 36.33 20.28 21.33
N PRO A 534 36.05 18.97 21.49
CA PRO A 534 35.10 18.46 22.48
C PRO A 534 35.63 18.40 23.92
N ARG A 535 36.29 19.46 24.40
CA ARG A 535 36.84 19.53 25.76
C ARG A 535 35.87 20.10 26.79
N ASN A 536 34.78 20.74 26.36
CA ASN A 536 33.82 21.37 27.27
C ASN A 536 32.38 21.01 26.89
N VAL A 537 31.84 19.97 27.55
CA VAL A 537 30.45 19.51 27.36
C VAL A 537 29.43 20.56 27.78
N LEU A 538 29.73 21.40 28.78
CA LEU A 538 28.83 22.44 29.28
C LEU A 538 28.63 23.53 28.22
N ALA A 539 29.73 24.04 27.67
CA ALA A 539 29.68 25.04 26.60
C ALA A 539 28.90 24.52 25.37
N LEU A 540 29.08 23.24 25.03
CA LEU A 540 28.30 22.60 23.97
C LEU A 540 26.82 22.51 24.33
N ALA A 541 26.50 22.09 25.56
CA ALA A 541 25.13 21.95 26.04
C ALA A 541 24.38 23.29 26.02
N ASP A 542 24.99 24.35 26.54
CA ASP A 542 24.41 25.69 26.52
C ASP A 542 24.21 26.22 25.10
N ALA A 543 25.18 25.99 24.21
CA ALA A 543 25.07 26.37 22.80
C ALA A 543 23.91 25.63 22.11
N VAL A 544 23.78 24.33 22.32
CA VAL A 544 22.65 23.53 21.79
C VAL A 544 21.33 24.04 22.32
N VAL A 545 21.19 24.20 23.64
CA VAL A 545 19.93 24.63 24.27
C VAL A 545 19.51 26.02 23.79
N SER A 546 20.45 26.95 23.68
CA SER A 546 20.19 28.31 23.22
C SER A 546 19.75 28.33 21.76
N LEU A 547 20.43 27.57 20.90
CA LEU A 547 20.08 27.44 19.48
C LEU A 547 18.71 26.79 19.30
N ARG A 548 18.42 25.71 20.03
CA ARG A 548 17.10 25.04 19.99
C ARG A 548 15.98 25.95 20.47
N ALA A 549 16.21 26.76 21.50
CA ALA A 549 15.23 27.75 21.97
C ALA A 549 14.94 28.83 20.91
N GLY A 550 15.97 29.24 20.15
CA GLY A 550 15.82 30.11 18.98
C GLY A 550 15.04 29.43 17.84
N LEU A 551 15.39 28.18 17.51
CA LEU A 551 14.73 27.39 16.47
C LEU A 551 13.25 27.17 16.76
N ALA A 552 12.86 26.92 18.01
CA ALA A 552 11.46 26.74 18.40
C ALA A 552 10.58 27.93 17.98
N LYS A 553 11.12 29.16 18.04
CA LYS A 553 10.42 30.37 17.57
C LYS A 553 10.23 30.36 16.05
N VAL A 554 11.29 30.05 15.30
CA VAL A 554 11.25 30.00 13.83
C VAL A 554 10.33 28.90 13.32
N MET A 555 10.35 27.73 13.97
CA MET A 555 9.48 26.60 13.68
C MET A 555 8.01 26.94 13.90
N THR A 556 7.69 27.71 14.95
CA THR A 556 6.30 28.12 15.22
C THR A 556 5.82 29.21 14.26
N ALA A 557 6.73 30.05 13.76
CA ALA A 557 6.41 31.15 12.85
C ALA A 557 6.30 30.73 11.38
N THR A 558 6.88 29.59 10.99
CA THR A 558 6.91 29.19 9.57
C THR A 558 5.60 28.55 9.11
N HIS A 559 5.15 28.91 7.92
CA HIS A 559 3.98 28.32 7.26
C HIS A 559 4.34 27.40 6.08
N ASP A 560 5.62 27.33 5.70
CA ASP A 560 6.11 26.39 4.67
C ASP A 560 6.45 25.03 5.32
N ASP A 561 5.76 23.97 4.90
CA ASP A 561 6.01 22.61 5.41
C ASP A 561 7.39 22.07 5.04
N ALA A 562 7.94 22.47 3.90
CA ALA A 562 9.31 22.08 3.54
C ALA A 562 10.33 22.78 4.45
N ALA A 563 10.06 24.05 4.80
CA ALA A 563 10.85 24.79 5.80
C ALA A 563 10.78 24.14 7.17
N LEU A 564 9.57 23.91 7.64
CA LEU A 564 9.33 23.33 8.94
C LEU A 564 9.99 21.95 9.07
N ARG A 565 9.91 21.12 8.02
CA ARG A 565 10.61 19.83 7.98
C ARG A 565 12.13 19.98 8.16
N ASP A 566 12.76 20.89 7.41
CA ASP A 566 14.21 21.09 7.51
C ASP A 566 14.61 21.61 8.90
N LEU A 567 13.81 22.48 9.52
CA LEU A 567 14.01 22.96 10.89
C LEU A 567 13.79 21.86 11.94
N LEU A 568 12.79 20.99 11.77
CA LEU A 568 12.53 19.85 12.64
C LEU A 568 13.71 18.86 12.62
N PHE A 569 14.28 18.59 11.45
CA PHE A 569 15.48 17.75 11.34
C PHE A 569 16.70 18.38 12.02
N LEU A 570 16.88 19.71 11.89
CA LEU A 570 17.94 20.42 12.62
C LEU A 570 17.73 20.32 14.14
N ASP A 571 16.51 20.54 14.63
CA ASP A 571 16.20 20.41 16.06
C ASP A 571 16.49 18.99 16.59
N LEU A 572 16.11 17.96 15.85
CA LEU A 572 16.43 16.56 16.17
C LEU A 572 17.94 16.30 16.17
N ALA A 573 18.67 16.82 15.18
CA ALA A 573 20.12 16.64 15.08
C ALA A 573 20.88 17.33 16.23
N LEU A 574 20.38 18.48 16.69
CA LEU A 574 20.91 19.18 17.85
C LEU A 574 20.68 18.40 19.15
N GLU A 575 19.49 17.84 19.32
CA GLU A 575 19.18 16.96 20.45
C GLU A 575 20.09 15.72 20.49
N GLU A 576 20.27 15.08 19.33
CA GLU A 576 21.16 13.93 19.18
C GLU A 576 22.63 14.29 19.45
N CYS A 577 23.07 15.49 19.00
CA CYS A 577 24.41 16.01 19.28
C CYS A 577 24.65 16.17 20.78
N LEU A 578 23.69 16.78 21.50
CA LEU A 578 23.77 16.92 22.96
C LEU A 578 23.77 15.57 23.66
N ARG A 579 22.85 14.67 23.30
CA ARG A 579 22.76 13.32 23.86
C ARG A 579 24.08 12.58 23.73
N ALA A 580 24.65 12.55 22.52
CA ALA A 580 25.94 11.89 22.27
C ALA A 580 27.10 12.54 23.03
N ALA A 581 27.09 13.86 23.22
CA ALA A 581 28.12 14.55 23.99
C ALA A 581 28.04 14.23 25.49
N VAL A 582 26.84 14.13 26.05
CA VAL A 582 26.58 13.75 27.44
C VAL A 582 26.92 12.29 27.69
N GLU A 583 26.48 11.37 26.83
CA GLU A 583 26.75 9.93 26.95
C GLU A 583 28.25 9.58 26.91
N ARG A 584 29.07 10.44 26.30
CA ARG A 584 30.54 10.29 26.28
C ARG A 584 31.22 10.76 27.56
N GLN A 585 30.54 11.49 28.43
CA GLN A 585 31.14 11.98 29.66
C GLN A 585 31.19 10.89 30.72
N ASN A 586 32.29 10.87 31.48
CA ASN A 586 32.30 10.15 32.74
C ASN A 586 31.70 11.05 33.83
N VAL A 587 30.37 10.97 34.00
CA VAL A 587 29.62 11.83 34.94
C VAL A 587 30.17 11.77 36.37
N SER A 588 30.76 10.63 36.77
CA SER A 588 31.37 10.46 38.10
C SER A 588 32.62 11.32 38.34
N GLN A 589 33.23 11.85 37.27
CA GLN A 589 34.43 12.67 37.33
C GLN A 589 34.13 14.19 37.24
N LEU A 590 32.87 14.56 36.99
CA LEU A 590 32.46 15.96 36.96
C LEU A 590 32.43 16.53 38.38
N GLN A 591 32.86 17.79 38.52
CA GLN A 591 32.67 18.51 39.77
C GLN A 591 31.18 18.75 40.02
N ARG A 592 30.80 18.97 41.28
CA ARG A 592 29.41 19.18 41.69
C ARG A 592 28.74 20.30 40.88
N ASP A 593 29.43 21.42 40.69
CA ASP A 593 28.88 22.60 40.00
C ASP A 593 28.71 22.33 38.50
N ASP A 594 29.68 21.65 37.88
CA ASP A 594 29.60 21.21 36.49
C ASP A 594 28.44 20.23 36.28
N LEU A 595 28.24 19.31 37.22
CA LEU A 595 27.11 18.37 37.18
C LEU A 595 25.77 19.10 37.30
N ALA A 596 25.66 20.07 38.21
CA ALA A 596 24.46 20.87 38.38
C ALA A 596 24.14 21.70 37.11
N ALA A 597 25.15 22.35 36.52
CA ALA A 597 25.01 23.10 35.27
C ALA A 597 24.58 22.18 34.11
N LEU A 598 25.15 20.97 34.04
CA LEU A 598 24.75 19.99 33.02
C LEU A 598 23.30 19.54 33.20
N ILE A 599 22.86 19.27 34.43
CA ILE A 599 21.47 18.92 34.74
C ILE A 599 20.53 20.05 34.31
N GLN A 600 20.87 21.30 34.63
CA GLN A 600 20.09 22.47 34.24
C GLN A 600 19.97 22.57 32.71
N ALA A 601 21.07 22.40 31.98
CA ALA A 601 21.06 22.41 30.52
C ALA A 601 20.19 21.28 29.93
N VAL A 602 20.30 20.05 30.45
CA VAL A 602 19.48 18.92 30.00
C VAL A 602 17.99 19.13 30.31
N LEU A 603 17.63 19.67 31.48
CA LEU A 603 16.23 19.98 31.83
C LEU A 603 15.65 21.05 30.90
N ARG A 604 16.41 22.13 30.64
CA ARG A 604 16.02 23.16 29.67
C ARG A 604 15.85 22.58 28.26
N ASN A 605 16.76 21.69 27.84
CA ASN A 605 16.65 20.97 26.57
C ASN A 605 15.37 20.12 26.49
N LEU A 606 15.05 19.38 27.56
CA LEU A 606 13.89 18.50 27.62
C LEU A 606 12.58 19.30 27.53
N ARG A 607 12.50 20.44 28.22
CA ARG A 607 11.35 21.36 28.18
C ARG A 607 11.03 21.90 26.78
N LEU A 608 12.02 22.01 25.89
CA LEU A 608 11.80 22.40 24.49
C LEU A 608 11.10 21.32 23.67
N THR A 609 11.14 20.06 24.14
CA THR A 609 10.58 18.90 23.43
C THR A 609 9.26 18.45 24.05
N ILE A 610 9.19 18.45 25.38
CA ILE A 610 8.05 17.96 26.15
C ILE A 610 7.43 19.13 26.91
N PRO A 611 6.25 19.63 26.50
CA PRO A 611 5.54 20.71 27.18
C PRO A 611 4.84 20.19 28.44
N SER A 612 5.61 19.78 29.46
CA SER A 612 5.10 19.36 30.78
C SER A 612 5.25 20.50 31.80
N PRO A 613 4.15 20.88 32.50
CA PRO A 613 4.21 21.83 33.61
C PRO A 613 5.16 21.37 34.72
N GLU A 614 5.20 20.08 35.03
CA GLU A 614 6.07 19.49 36.07
C GLU A 614 7.55 19.60 35.68
N LEU A 615 7.88 19.33 34.42
CA LEU A 615 9.24 19.53 33.91
C LEU A 615 9.64 21.00 33.92
N ALA A 616 8.70 21.92 33.66
CA ALA A 616 8.96 23.35 33.74
C ALA A 616 9.30 23.79 35.18
N ILE A 617 8.50 23.39 36.17
CA ILE A 617 8.78 23.65 37.58
C ILE A 617 10.13 23.07 38.00
N CYS A 618 10.43 21.84 37.60
CA CYS A 618 11.71 21.20 37.89
C CYS A 618 12.88 21.99 37.29
N ALA A 619 12.80 22.39 36.03
CA ALA A 619 13.83 23.19 35.37
C ALA A 619 14.03 24.55 36.04
N ASP A 620 12.95 25.20 36.47
CA ASP A 620 12.99 26.51 37.13
C ASP A 620 13.55 26.43 38.57
N HIS A 621 13.43 25.28 39.27
CA HIS A 621 14.06 25.07 40.58
C HIS A 621 15.57 24.78 40.49
N TRP A 622 16.03 24.20 39.38
CA TRP A 622 17.45 23.95 39.13
C TRP A 622 18.18 25.16 38.56
N SER A 623 17.44 26.15 38.04
CA SER A 623 17.99 27.43 37.56
C SER A 623 18.12 28.45 38.67
#